data_AF-A0A8K0E8J0-F1
#
_entry.id   AF-A0A8K0E8J0-F1
#
_cell.length_a   1.000
_cell.length_b   1.000
_cell.length_c   1.000
_cell.angle_alpha   90.00
_cell.angle_beta   90.00
_cell.angle_gamma   90.00
#
_symmetry.space_group_name_H-M   'P 1'
#
loop_
_entity.id
_entity.type
_entity.pdbx_description
1 polymer ?
#
loop_
_entity_poly.entity_id
_entity_poly.type
_entity_poly.pdbx_seq_one_letter_code
_entity_poly.pdbx_strand_id
1 'polypeptide(L)'
;MEKAFDCMKKALTVREQNKGWRPKPEVISSMLNSLSDSGDIEELEAFVSSLKSVIPVNREMYHSLIKAYVRVGKEVDCLLQSMNSDKIDADEETEKILSLTQK
;
A
#
# COMPACT_ATOMS: atom_id res chain seq x y z
N MET A 1 5.03 -4.98 15.08
CA MET A 1 4.49 -5.34 13.76
C MET A 1 5.12 -6.58 13.16
N GLU A 2 6.44 -6.74 13.22
CA GLU A 2 7.21 -7.73 12.43
C GLU A 2 6.60 -9.14 12.39
N LYS A 3 6.28 -9.73 13.56
CA LYS A 3 5.62 -11.05 13.62
C LYS A 3 4.25 -11.11 12.93
N ALA A 4 3.44 -10.05 13.05
CA ALA A 4 2.14 -9.98 12.40
C ALA A 4 2.29 -9.88 10.88
N PHE A 5 3.30 -9.14 10.43
CA PHE A 5 3.61 -8.97 9.03
C PHE A 5 4.10 -10.27 8.39
N ASP A 6 4.98 -11.01 9.07
CA ASP A 6 5.43 -12.33 8.62
C ASP A 6 4.28 -13.34 8.55
N CYS A 7 3.38 -13.35 9.53
CA CYS A 7 2.18 -14.19 9.49
C CYS A 7 1.31 -13.86 8.27
N MET A 8 1.11 -12.57 7.96
CA MET A 8 0.35 -12.15 6.79
C MET A 8 1.03 -12.56 5.48
N LYS A 9 2.35 -12.33 5.35
CA LYS A 9 3.12 -12.74 4.18
C LYS A 9 2.96 -14.24 3.92
N LYS A 10 3.10 -15.08 4.97
CA LYS A 10 2.87 -16.53 4.89
C LYS A 10 1.43 -16.90 4.53
N ALA A 11 0.44 -16.17 5.02
CA ALA A 11 -0.96 -16.42 4.68
C ALA A 11 -1.26 -16.10 3.21
N LEU A 12 -0.65 -15.03 2.67
CA LEU A 12 -0.78 -14.65 1.27
C LEU A 12 -0.15 -15.69 0.33
N THR A 13 0.97 -16.33 0.71
CA THR A 13 1.62 -17.37 -0.13
C THR A 13 0.83 -18.67 -0.24
N VAL A 14 0.03 -19.04 0.77
CA VAL A 14 -0.80 -20.26 0.75
C VAL A 14 -2.23 -20.03 0.24
N ARG A 15 -2.52 -18.85 -0.33
CA ARG A 15 -3.85 -18.51 -0.84
C ARG A 15 -4.35 -19.47 -1.91
N GLU A 16 -3.50 -19.99 -2.79
CA GLU A 16 -3.95 -20.90 -3.86
C GLU A 16 -4.71 -22.11 -3.31
N GLN A 17 -4.33 -22.54 -2.10
CA GLN A 17 -4.95 -23.63 -1.34
C GLN A 17 -6.21 -23.17 -0.57
N ASN A 18 -6.45 -21.85 -0.46
CA ASN A 18 -7.52 -21.23 0.33
C ASN A 18 -8.18 -20.06 -0.44
N LYS A 19 -8.78 -20.34 -1.60
CA LYS A 19 -9.33 -19.31 -2.52
C LYS A 19 -10.36 -18.37 -1.89
N GLY A 20 -11.08 -18.81 -0.86
CA GLY A 20 -12.09 -18.03 -0.13
C GLY A 20 -11.53 -17.12 0.97
N TRP A 21 -10.28 -17.33 1.40
CA TRP A 21 -9.69 -16.52 2.45
C TRP A 21 -9.29 -15.13 1.92
N ARG A 22 -9.63 -14.08 2.67
CA ARG A 22 -9.20 -12.70 2.43
C ARG A 22 -8.85 -12.04 3.76
N PRO A 23 -7.81 -11.19 3.81
CA PRO A 23 -7.54 -10.39 4.99
C PRO A 23 -8.70 -9.43 5.25
N LYS A 24 -8.93 -9.11 6.53
CA LYS A 24 -9.91 -8.08 6.90
C LYS A 24 -9.39 -6.71 6.46
N PRO A 25 -10.24 -5.81 5.92
CA PRO A 25 -9.84 -4.46 5.51
C PRO A 25 -9.07 -3.71 6.60
N GLU A 26 -9.56 -3.74 7.84
CA GLU A 26 -8.90 -3.08 8.99
C GLU A 26 -7.45 -3.53 9.23
N VAL A 27 -7.17 -4.82 8.99
CA VAL A 27 -5.81 -5.37 9.15
C VAL A 27 -4.91 -4.91 8.00
N ILE A 28 -5.45 -4.84 6.78
CA ILE A 28 -4.74 -4.30 5.62
C ILE A 28 -4.39 -2.83 5.86
N SER A 29 -5.38 -2.02 6.26
CA SER A 29 -5.20 -0.60 6.55
C SER A 29 -4.14 -0.35 7.63
N SER A 30 -4.17 -1.11 8.71
CA SER A 30 -3.18 -0.99 9.79
C SER A 30 -1.76 -1.34 9.33
N MET A 31 -1.61 -2.39 8.50
CA MET A 31 -0.32 -2.78 7.93
C MET A 31 0.21 -1.76 6.92
N LEU A 32 -0.65 -1.29 6.02
CA LEU A 32 -0.32 -0.27 5.03
C LEU A 32 0.15 1.03 5.70
N ASN A 33 -0.59 1.52 6.70
CA ASN A 33 -0.18 2.72 7.43
C ASN A 33 1.17 2.50 8.13
N SER A 34 1.34 1.37 8.82
CA SER A 34 2.60 1.05 9.52
C SER A 34 3.81 0.96 8.60
N LEU A 35 3.68 0.38 7.41
CA LEU A 35 4.76 0.27 6.44
C LEU A 35 5.05 1.60 5.76
N SER A 36 4.01 2.38 5.45
CA SER A 36 4.19 3.75 4.95
C SER A 36 4.97 4.62 5.94
N ASP A 37 4.87 4.31 7.23
CA ASP A 37 5.55 5.04 8.31
C ASP A 37 6.95 4.51 8.65
N SER A 38 7.34 3.31 8.20
CA SER A 38 8.65 2.72 8.53
C SER A 38 9.79 3.28 7.67
N GLY A 39 9.47 3.83 6.48
CA GLY A 39 10.46 4.30 5.50
C GLY A 39 11.06 3.19 4.63
N ASP A 40 10.70 1.92 4.88
CA ASP A 40 11.08 0.79 4.03
C ASP A 40 10.08 0.65 2.87
N ILE A 41 10.39 1.34 1.77
CA ILE A 41 9.56 1.34 0.57
C ILE A 41 9.58 -0.01 -0.12
N GLU A 42 10.71 -0.71 -0.12
CA GLU A 42 10.83 -2.00 -0.79
C GLU A 42 9.89 -3.02 -0.12
N GLU A 43 9.84 -3.04 1.21
CA GLU A 43 8.91 -3.90 1.95
C GLU A 43 7.44 -3.51 1.69
N LEU A 44 7.13 -2.21 1.62
CA LEU A 44 5.78 -1.74 1.29
C LEU A 44 5.36 -2.12 -0.13
N GLU A 45 6.23 -1.97 -1.13
CA GLU A 45 5.96 -2.34 -2.52
C GLU A 45 5.71 -3.83 -2.67
N ALA A 46 6.55 -4.65 -2.03
CA ALA A 46 6.39 -6.10 -2.02
C ALA A 46 5.04 -6.50 -1.37
N PHE A 47 4.64 -5.79 -0.31
CA PHE A 47 3.35 -6.02 0.33
C PHE A 47 2.18 -5.65 -0.57
N VAL A 48 2.21 -4.45 -1.15
CA VAL A 48 1.17 -3.96 -2.06
C VAL A 48 1.04 -4.88 -3.28
N SER A 49 2.16 -5.33 -3.86
CA SER A 49 2.17 -6.31 -4.95
C SER A 49 1.49 -7.62 -4.55
N SER A 50 1.80 -8.13 -3.35
CA SER A 50 1.17 -9.34 -2.82
C SER A 50 -0.34 -9.14 -2.60
N LEU A 51 -0.76 -7.96 -2.13
CA LEU A 51 -2.17 -7.61 -1.94
C LEU A 51 -2.95 -7.53 -3.26
N LYS A 52 -2.36 -6.96 -4.33
CA LYS A 52 -3.00 -6.86 -5.65
C LYS A 52 -3.40 -8.24 -6.22
N SER A 53 -2.74 -9.32 -5.78
CA SER A 53 -3.11 -10.69 -6.17
C SER A 53 -4.37 -11.23 -5.48
N VAL A 54 -4.78 -10.61 -4.36
CA VAL A 54 -5.86 -11.12 -3.49
C VAL A 54 -7.07 -10.20 -3.43
N ILE A 55 -6.85 -8.89 -3.50
CA ILE A 55 -7.90 -7.87 -3.49
C ILE A 55 -7.72 -6.92 -4.68
N PRO A 56 -8.80 -6.32 -5.21
CA PRO A 56 -8.69 -5.24 -6.17
C PRO A 56 -7.81 -4.11 -5.61
N VAL A 57 -7.00 -3.51 -6.48
CA VAL A 57 -6.25 -2.31 -6.11
C VAL A 57 -7.24 -1.22 -5.71
N ASN A 58 -6.89 -0.47 -4.67
CA ASN A 58 -7.73 0.58 -4.14
C ASN A 58 -6.91 1.83 -3.82
N ARG A 59 -7.61 2.92 -3.49
CA ARG A 59 -6.99 4.21 -3.22
C ARG A 59 -6.04 4.17 -2.03
N GLU A 60 -6.37 3.43 -0.97
CA GLU A 60 -5.55 3.33 0.23
C GLU A 60 -4.16 2.73 -0.04
N MET A 61 -4.07 1.75 -0.95
CA MET A 61 -2.79 1.19 -1.39
C MET A 61 -1.94 2.26 -2.09
N TYR A 62 -2.54 3.10 -2.92
CA TYR A 62 -1.86 4.22 -3.57
C TYR A 62 -1.44 5.31 -2.58
N HIS A 63 -2.33 5.73 -1.68
CA HIS A 63 -2.02 6.69 -0.61
C HIS A 63 -0.84 6.24 0.22
N SER A 64 -0.76 4.95 0.58
CA SER A 64 0.33 4.40 1.36
C SER A 64 1.67 4.45 0.60
N LEU A 65 1.67 4.10 -0.69
CA LEU A 65 2.86 4.20 -1.54
C LEU A 65 3.32 5.65 -1.72
N ILE A 66 2.40 6.55 -2.07
CA ILE A 66 2.69 7.98 -2.27
C ILE A 66 3.27 8.57 -0.98
N LYS A 67 2.66 8.29 0.18
CA LYS A 67 3.14 8.75 1.48
C LYS A 67 4.56 8.26 1.77
N ALA A 68 4.86 6.99 1.51
CA ALA A 68 6.20 6.44 1.73
C ALA A 68 7.25 7.05 0.79
N TYR A 69 6.91 7.21 -0.49
CA TYR A 69 7.77 7.83 -1.50
C TYR A 69 8.07 9.29 -1.18
N VAL A 70 7.03 10.08 -0.87
CA VAL A 70 7.14 11.47 -0.41
C VAL A 70 8.10 11.57 0.78
N ARG A 71 7.96 10.68 1.76
CA ARG A 71 8.76 10.70 2.99
C ARG A 71 10.25 10.49 2.76
N VAL A 72 10.64 9.69 1.77
CA VAL A 72 12.05 9.47 1.44
C VAL A 72 12.57 10.42 0.35
N GLY A 73 11.73 11.35 -0.13
CA GLY A 73 12.07 12.27 -1.22
C GLY A 73 12.14 11.63 -2.61
N LYS A 74 11.43 10.53 -2.85
CA LYS A 74 11.29 9.91 -4.18
C LYS A 74 10.13 10.54 -4.97
N GLU A 75 10.28 10.59 -6.29
CA GLU A 75 9.26 11.07 -7.23
C GLU A 75 8.04 10.15 -7.25
N VAL A 76 6.84 10.74 -7.30
CA VAL A 76 5.55 10.03 -7.23
C VAL A 76 4.76 10.05 -8.54
N ASP A 77 5.28 10.68 -9.59
CA ASP A 77 4.59 10.82 -10.88
C ASP A 77 4.19 9.47 -11.48
N CYS A 78 5.08 8.47 -11.40
CA CYS A 78 4.79 7.10 -11.84
C CYS A 78 3.64 6.45 -11.04
N LEU A 79 3.53 6.75 -9.74
CA LEU A 79 2.45 6.24 -8.89
C LEU A 79 1.13 6.92 -9.24
N LEU A 80 1.13 8.24 -9.47
CA LEU A 80 -0.05 9.00 -9.89
C LEU A 80 -0.55 8.56 -11.27
N GLN A 81 0.36 8.30 -12.21
CA GLN A 81 0.02 7.74 -13.53
C GLN A 81 -0.59 6.33 -13.40
N SER A 82 -0.04 5.49 -12.53
CA SER A 82 -0.56 4.14 -12.27
C SER A 82 -1.95 4.20 -11.63
N MET A 83 -2.14 5.11 -10.67
CA MET A 83 -3.41 5.36 -10.00
C MET A 83 -4.52 5.77 -10.98
N ASN A 84 -4.21 6.68 -11.90
CA ASN A 84 -5.12 7.07 -12.99
C ASN A 84 -5.39 5.92 -13.97
N SER A 85 -4.37 5.12 -14.30
CA SER A 85 -4.52 3.95 -15.19
C SER A 85 -5.45 2.89 -14.60
N ASP A 86 -5.42 2.74 -13.27
CA ASP A 86 -6.33 1.89 -12.51
C ASP A 86 -7.73 2.52 -12.30
N LYS A 87 -7.99 3.68 -12.91
CA LYS A 87 -9.25 4.45 -12.81
C LYS A 87 -9.57 4.88 -11.37
N ILE A 88 -8.52 5.23 -10.62
CA ILE A 88 -8.65 5.78 -9.28
C ILE A 88 -8.25 7.25 -9.36
N ASP A 89 -9.22 8.15 -9.22
CA ASP A 89 -8.92 9.58 -9.23
C ASP A 89 -8.26 10.01 -7.92
N ALA A 90 -7.35 10.97 -8.02
CA ALA A 90 -6.79 11.69 -6.88
C ALA A 90 -7.91 12.43 -6.14
N ASP A 91 -7.91 12.34 -4.81
CA ASP A 91 -8.85 13.03 -3.95
C ASP A 91 -8.13 14.01 -3.02
N GLU A 92 -8.89 14.67 -2.14
CA GLU A 92 -8.36 15.62 -1.16
C GLU A 92 -7.25 15.02 -0.29
N GLU A 93 -7.35 13.72 0.06
CA GLU A 93 -6.31 13.05 0.84
C GLU A 93 -5.05 12.82 -0.01
N THR A 94 -5.18 12.51 -1.30
CA THR A 94 -4.01 12.46 -2.21
C THR A 94 -3.26 13.79 -2.21
N GLU A 95 -3.96 14.91 -2.40
CA GLU A 95 -3.37 16.25 -2.41
C GLU A 95 -2.72 16.61 -1.07
N LYS A 96 -3.39 16.26 0.03
CA LYS A 96 -2.87 16.45 1.37
C LYS A 96 -1.56 15.68 1.57
N ILE A 97 -1.49 14.41 1.16
CA ILE A 97 -0.26 13.61 1.26
C ILE A 97 0.88 14.24 0.46
N LEU A 98 0.61 14.72 -0.76
CA LEU A 98 1.60 15.39 -1.61
C LEU A 98 2.14 16.69 -0.95
N SER A 99 1.26 17.44 -0.29
CA SER A 99 1.61 18.69 0.39
C SER A 99 2.46 18.54 1.66
N LEU A 100 2.56 17.33 2.24
CA LEU A 100 3.36 17.06 3.44
C LEU A 100 4.88 17.24 3.20
N THR A 101 5.30 17.49 1.96
CA THR A 101 6.70 17.76 1.56
C THR A 101 7.18 19.19 1.86
N GLN A 102 6.32 20.12 2.28
CA GLN A 102 6.71 21.50 2.60
C GLN A 102 6.87 21.73 4.11
N LYS A 103 8.01 21.32 4.68
CA LYS A 103 8.48 21.88 5.96
C LYS A 103 9.98 21.83 6.13
#